data_AF-A0A2W6CC32-F1
#
_entry.id   AF-A0A2W6CC32-F1
#
_cell.length_a   1.000
_cell.length_b   1.000
_cell.length_c   1.000
_cell.angle_alpha   90.00
_cell.angle_beta   90.00
_cell.angle_gamma   90.00
#
_symmetry.space_group_name_H-M   'P 1'
#
loop_
_entity.id
_entity.type
_entity.pdbx_description
1 polymer ?
#
loop_
_entity_poly.entity_id
_entity_poly.type
_entity_poly.pdbx_seq_one_letter_code
_entity_poly.pdbx_strand_id
1 'polypeptide(L)'
;LDEYLTHRVDDEFVNAAAAIRRAALSRFYIQPGLFSGRAGMILYLSRAYPPGHAVWHDEVAAQIRRLGWHRIDYQGHLAFPGEQLLRLSMDLASGAAGVLLALGAAVHEHPVGLPFLCEPRQFPPHDAPVPAVLTGRNGLVSASTYGGR
;
A
#
# COMPACT_ATOMS: atom_id res chain seq x y z
N LEU A 1 -15.92 -2.46 -6.14
CA LEU A 1 -16.95 -3.19 -6.94
C LEU A 1 -16.79 -4.67 -6.75
N ASP A 2 -15.57 -5.20 -6.90
CA ASP A 2 -15.23 -6.60 -6.62
C ASP A 2 -15.74 -7.06 -5.25
N GLU A 3 -15.57 -6.28 -4.16
CA GLU A 3 -16.11 -6.67 -2.83
C GLU A 3 -17.65 -6.69 -2.83
N TYR A 4 -18.30 -5.67 -3.39
CA TYR A 4 -19.75 -5.60 -3.45
C TYR A 4 -20.34 -6.80 -4.20
N LEU A 5 -19.71 -7.19 -5.32
CA LEU A 5 -20.13 -8.32 -6.13
C LEU A 5 -20.05 -9.66 -5.39
N THR A 6 -19.28 -9.77 -4.29
CA THR A 6 -19.31 -10.96 -3.41
C THR A 6 -20.62 -11.08 -2.63
N HIS A 7 -21.32 -9.98 -2.39
CA HIS A 7 -22.58 -9.95 -1.65
C HIS A 7 -23.81 -9.95 -2.56
N ARG A 8 -23.71 -9.29 -3.72
CA ARG A 8 -24.81 -9.20 -4.68
C ARG A 8 -24.29 -9.09 -6.11
N VAL A 9 -24.74 -10.01 -6.96
CA VAL A 9 -24.47 -9.95 -8.41
C VAL A 9 -25.28 -8.81 -9.02
N ASP A 10 -24.61 -8.01 -9.84
CA ASP A 10 -25.17 -6.90 -10.59
C ASP A 10 -24.40 -6.75 -11.91
N ASP A 11 -25.08 -6.87 -13.04
CA ASP A 11 -24.46 -6.89 -14.37
C ASP A 11 -23.78 -5.57 -14.73
N GLU A 12 -24.32 -4.43 -14.27
CA GLU A 12 -23.70 -3.12 -14.48
C GLU A 12 -22.35 -3.07 -13.75
N PHE A 13 -22.32 -3.55 -12.50
CA PHE A 13 -21.09 -3.55 -11.70
C PHE A 13 -20.08 -4.57 -12.18
N VAL A 14 -20.51 -5.72 -12.71
CA VAL A 14 -19.61 -6.69 -13.36
C VAL A 14 -18.92 -6.04 -14.56
N ASN A 15 -19.69 -5.38 -15.42
CA ASN A 15 -19.15 -4.70 -16.60
C ASN A 15 -18.22 -3.53 -16.22
N ALA A 16 -18.61 -2.74 -15.22
CA ALA A 16 -17.80 -1.64 -14.70
C ALA A 16 -16.50 -2.14 -14.06
N ALA A 17 -16.54 -3.21 -13.26
CA ALA A 17 -15.34 -3.81 -12.66
C ALA A 17 -14.35 -4.31 -13.73
N ALA A 18 -14.85 -4.95 -14.79
CA ALA A 18 -14.02 -5.36 -15.92
C ALA A 18 -13.41 -4.15 -16.65
N ALA A 19 -14.16 -3.06 -16.83
CA ALA A 19 -13.65 -1.84 -17.45
C ALA A 19 -12.59 -1.14 -16.58
N ILE A 20 -12.80 -1.05 -15.26
CA ILE A 20 -11.84 -0.51 -14.30
C ILE A 20 -10.55 -1.33 -14.31
N ARG A 21 -10.66 -2.67 -14.33
CA ARG A 21 -9.48 -3.56 -14.41
C ARG A 21 -8.64 -3.27 -15.64
N ARG A 22 -9.28 -3.14 -16.81
CA ARG A 22 -8.56 -2.76 -18.05
C ARG A 22 -7.92 -1.38 -17.94
N ALA A 23 -8.61 -0.39 -17.36
CA ALA A 23 -8.06 0.95 -17.17
C ALA A 23 -6.82 0.94 -16.25
N ALA A 24 -6.85 0.15 -15.17
CA ALA A 24 -5.74 0.00 -14.23
C ALA A 24 -4.46 -0.58 -14.87
N LEU A 25 -4.59 -1.27 -16.01
CA LEU A 25 -3.46 -1.78 -16.79
C LEU A 25 -2.76 -0.70 -17.64
N SER A 26 -3.19 0.57 -17.57
CA SER A 26 -2.52 1.66 -18.28
C SER A 26 -1.01 1.66 -18.03
N ARG A 27 -0.25 1.91 -19.10
CA ARG A 27 1.21 2.02 -19.02
C ARG A 27 1.64 3.37 -18.47
N PHE A 28 0.79 4.39 -18.58
CA PHE A 28 1.11 5.77 -18.25
C PHE A 28 0.31 6.26 -17.04
N TYR A 29 1.06 6.61 -15.98
CA TYR A 29 0.60 7.33 -14.80
C TYR A 29 1.67 8.36 -14.47
N ILE A 30 1.25 9.62 -14.28
CA ILE A 30 2.16 10.74 -13.99
C ILE A 30 2.69 10.64 -12.56
N GLN A 31 1.84 10.21 -11.62
CA GLN A 31 2.17 10.20 -10.21
C GLN A 31 2.50 8.78 -9.71
N PRO A 32 3.41 8.64 -8.73
CA PRO A 32 3.68 7.36 -8.09
C PRO A 32 2.68 7.01 -6.98
N GLY A 33 1.98 8.01 -6.43
CA GLY A 33 1.21 7.92 -5.20
C GLY A 33 0.06 6.91 -5.19
N LEU A 34 -0.47 6.66 -3.99
CA LEU A 34 -1.52 5.67 -3.74
C LEU A 34 -2.89 6.14 -4.24
N PHE A 35 -3.23 7.41 -4.02
CA PHE A 35 -4.59 7.90 -4.32
C PHE A 35 -4.76 8.32 -5.79
N SER A 36 -3.69 8.85 -6.38
CA SER A 36 -3.74 9.51 -7.69
C SER A 36 -2.68 8.97 -8.66
N GLY A 37 -2.11 7.79 -8.37
CA GLY A 37 -0.94 7.30 -9.08
C GLY A 37 -0.83 5.79 -9.21
N ARG A 38 0.36 5.36 -9.64
CA ARG A 38 0.65 3.96 -9.97
C ARG A 38 0.57 3.03 -8.77
N ALA A 39 0.93 3.48 -7.56
CA ALA A 39 0.82 2.64 -6.36
C ALA A 39 -0.63 2.23 -6.09
N GLY A 40 -1.61 3.11 -6.34
CA GLY A 40 -3.03 2.77 -6.25
C GLY A 40 -3.42 1.63 -7.18
N MET A 41 -2.91 1.65 -8.40
CA MET A 41 -3.19 0.64 -9.42
C MET A 41 -2.50 -0.69 -9.11
N ILE A 42 -1.28 -0.66 -8.57
CA ILE A 42 -0.60 -1.85 -8.05
C ILE A 42 -1.42 -2.47 -6.91
N LEU A 43 -1.82 -1.66 -5.92
CA LEU A 43 -2.65 -2.14 -4.82
C LEU A 43 -3.96 -2.75 -5.32
N TYR A 44 -4.65 -2.07 -6.23
CA TYR A 44 -5.92 -2.54 -6.80
C TYR A 44 -5.75 -3.86 -7.56
N LEU A 45 -4.78 -3.97 -8.47
CA LEU A 45 -4.56 -5.18 -9.28
C LEU A 45 -4.11 -6.37 -8.41
N SER A 46 -3.31 -6.13 -7.37
CA SER A 46 -2.84 -7.19 -6.47
C SER A 46 -3.97 -7.90 -5.73
N ARG A 47 -5.12 -7.25 -5.50
CA ARG A 47 -6.29 -7.87 -4.83
C ARG A 47 -6.87 -9.07 -5.59
N ALA A 48 -6.57 -9.20 -6.88
CA ALA A 48 -7.05 -10.31 -7.70
C ALA A 48 -6.34 -11.64 -7.41
N TYR A 49 -5.26 -11.61 -6.62
CA TYR A 49 -4.38 -12.75 -6.39
C TYR A 49 -4.26 -13.07 -4.90
N PRO A 50 -3.96 -14.32 -4.54
CA PRO A 50 -3.59 -14.66 -3.18
C PRO A 50 -2.40 -13.82 -2.68
N PRO A 51 -2.27 -13.58 -1.36
CA PRO A 51 -1.08 -12.96 -0.78
C PRO A 51 0.21 -13.62 -1.29
N GLY A 52 1.22 -12.81 -1.60
CA GLY A 52 2.52 -13.24 -2.12
C GLY A 52 2.54 -13.65 -3.59
N HIS A 53 1.39 -13.70 -4.27
CA HIS A 53 1.32 -14.22 -5.64
C HIS A 53 1.24 -13.14 -6.72
N ALA A 54 0.74 -11.95 -6.39
CA ALA A 54 0.49 -10.89 -7.36
C ALA A 54 1.75 -10.49 -8.15
N VAL A 55 2.92 -10.45 -7.50
CA VAL A 55 4.20 -10.09 -8.15
C VAL A 55 4.59 -11.01 -9.32
N TRP A 56 4.09 -12.24 -9.36
CA TRP A 56 4.39 -13.20 -10.44
C TRP A 56 3.50 -13.04 -11.67
N HIS A 57 2.47 -12.21 -11.59
CA HIS A 57 1.60 -11.91 -12.71
C HIS A 57 2.13 -10.72 -13.51
N ASP A 58 2.25 -10.91 -14.83
CA ASP A 58 2.90 -9.97 -15.76
C ASP A 58 2.37 -8.54 -15.64
N GLU A 59 1.06 -8.40 -15.42
CA GLU A 59 0.36 -7.13 -15.30
C GLU A 59 0.84 -6.34 -14.08
N VAL A 60 0.87 -6.96 -12.90
CA VAL A 60 1.34 -6.34 -11.65
C VAL A 60 2.85 -6.13 -11.71
N ALA A 61 3.61 -7.13 -12.17
CA ALA A 61 5.06 -7.03 -12.34
C ALA A 61 5.44 -5.85 -13.25
N ALA A 62 4.69 -5.65 -14.34
CA ALA A 62 4.89 -4.51 -15.24
C ALA A 62 4.59 -3.17 -14.58
N GLN A 63 3.57 -3.08 -13.72
CA GLN A 63 3.31 -1.86 -12.95
C GLN A 63 4.44 -1.58 -11.95
N ILE A 64 4.92 -2.59 -11.23
CA ILE A 64 6.04 -2.45 -10.28
C ILE A 64 7.32 -1.99 -10.99
N ARG A 65 7.66 -2.59 -12.14
CA ARG A 65 8.83 -2.14 -12.93
C ARG A 65 8.72 -0.67 -13.33
N ARG A 66 7.54 -0.23 -13.77
CA ARG A 66 7.32 1.18 -14.19
C ARG A 66 7.23 2.15 -13.02
N LEU A 67 6.90 1.68 -11.82
CA LEU A 67 6.97 2.50 -10.61
C LEU A 67 8.40 3.00 -10.38
N GLY A 68 9.40 2.20 -10.76
CA GLY A 68 10.81 2.56 -10.72
C GLY A 68 11.18 3.82 -11.51
N TRP A 69 10.35 4.29 -12.45
CA TRP A 69 10.57 5.59 -13.13
C TRP A 69 10.47 6.79 -12.20
N HIS A 70 9.84 6.64 -11.04
CA HIS A 70 9.67 7.71 -10.05
C HIS A 70 10.59 7.53 -8.84
N ARG A 71 11.50 6.56 -8.87
CA ARG A 71 12.48 6.35 -7.81
C ARG A 71 13.47 7.51 -7.77
N ILE A 72 13.67 8.07 -6.58
CA ILE A 72 14.71 9.05 -6.31
C ILE A 72 15.60 8.50 -5.21
N ASP A 73 16.91 8.43 -5.47
CA ASP A 73 17.89 8.13 -4.42
C ASP A 73 18.15 9.42 -3.62
N TYR A 74 17.71 9.43 -2.35
CA TYR A 74 17.81 10.59 -1.47
C TYR A 74 18.48 10.18 -0.17
N GLN A 75 19.65 10.75 0.12
CA GLN A 75 20.45 10.46 1.31
C GLN A 75 20.75 8.95 1.50
N GLY A 76 20.96 8.22 0.40
CA GLY A 76 21.18 6.77 0.43
C GLY A 76 19.91 5.93 0.64
N HIS A 77 18.75 6.57 0.69
CA HIS A 77 17.46 5.90 0.83
C HIS A 77 16.61 6.07 -0.43
N LEU A 78 15.70 5.12 -0.62
CA LEU A 78 14.68 5.19 -1.66
C LEU A 78 13.59 6.20 -1.26
N ALA A 79 13.39 7.23 -2.07
CA ALA A 79 12.34 8.21 -1.92
C ALA A 79 11.47 8.30 -3.18
N PHE A 80 10.26 8.85 -3.00
CA PHE A 80 9.32 9.08 -4.08
C PHE A 80 8.82 10.53 -4.05
N PRO A 81 8.61 11.14 -5.23
CA PRO A 81 7.95 12.43 -5.33
C PRO A 81 6.48 12.30 -4.91
N GLY A 82 5.97 13.31 -4.20
CA GLY A 82 4.56 13.41 -3.84
C GLY A 82 3.70 14.05 -4.92
N GLU A 83 2.62 14.70 -4.50
CA GLU A 83 1.72 15.44 -5.40
C GLU A 83 2.48 16.41 -6.32
N GLN A 84 2.05 16.45 -7.59
CA GLN A 84 2.62 17.28 -8.65
C GLN A 84 4.11 17.07 -8.96
N LEU A 85 4.76 16.11 -8.31
CA LEU A 85 6.19 15.80 -8.47
C LEU A 85 7.17 16.91 -8.05
N LEU A 86 6.72 17.91 -7.28
CA LEU A 86 7.52 19.08 -6.92
C LEU A 86 8.37 18.89 -5.65
N ARG A 87 8.03 17.91 -4.82
CA ARG A 87 8.74 17.60 -3.56
C ARG A 87 8.71 16.11 -3.27
N LEU A 88 9.66 15.64 -2.46
CA LEU A 88 9.61 14.31 -1.87
C LEU A 88 8.47 14.23 -0.84
N SER A 89 7.83 13.06 -0.74
CA SER A 89 6.84 12.80 0.30
C SER A 89 6.93 11.39 0.86
N MET A 90 6.64 11.26 2.15
CA MET A 90 6.63 9.98 2.88
C MET A 90 5.23 9.61 3.41
N ASP A 91 4.20 10.38 3.06
CA ASP A 91 2.83 10.11 3.51
C ASP A 91 2.18 8.94 2.74
N LEU A 92 1.02 8.50 3.23
CA LEU A 92 0.29 7.36 2.68
C LEU A 92 -0.37 7.67 1.33
N ALA A 93 -0.89 8.88 1.13
CA ALA A 93 -1.70 9.21 -0.04
C ALA A 93 -0.84 9.44 -1.28
N SER A 94 0.25 10.20 -1.13
CA SER A 94 1.08 10.68 -2.23
C SER A 94 2.51 10.13 -2.22
N GLY A 95 2.99 9.69 -1.05
CA GLY A 95 4.40 9.44 -0.80
C GLY A 95 4.81 7.98 -0.67
N ALA A 96 6.03 7.79 -0.15
CA ALA A 96 6.66 6.48 -0.03
C ALA A 96 5.90 5.48 0.86
N ALA A 97 5.14 5.92 1.87
CA ALA A 97 4.33 4.99 2.67
C ALA A 97 3.21 4.35 1.85
N GLY A 98 2.59 5.11 0.92
CA GLY A 98 1.62 4.56 -0.03
C GLY A 98 2.24 3.59 -1.02
N VAL A 99 3.45 3.90 -1.48
CA VAL A 99 4.23 2.99 -2.33
C VAL A 99 4.57 1.69 -1.59
N LEU A 100 5.03 1.79 -0.35
CA LEU A 100 5.35 0.63 0.48
C LEU A 100 4.12 -0.25 0.70
N LEU A 101 2.95 0.33 0.97
CA LEU A 101 1.70 -0.42 1.10
C LEU A 101 1.38 -1.20 -0.18
N ALA A 102 1.50 -0.55 -1.34
CA ALA A 102 1.18 -1.17 -2.63
C ALA A 102 2.14 -2.31 -3.00
N LEU A 103 3.45 -2.11 -2.79
CA LEU A 103 4.45 -3.17 -2.94
C LEU A 103 4.23 -4.29 -1.93
N GLY A 104 3.85 -3.93 -0.70
CA GLY A 104 3.43 -4.84 0.36
C GLY A 104 2.36 -5.80 -0.11
N ALA A 105 1.26 -5.26 -0.66
CA ALA A 105 0.14 -6.03 -1.18
C ALA A 105 0.51 -6.95 -2.36
N ALA A 106 1.55 -6.59 -3.12
CA ALA A 106 1.98 -7.39 -4.25
C ALA A 106 2.91 -8.57 -3.87
N VAL A 107 3.73 -8.39 -2.83
CA VAL A 107 4.88 -9.26 -2.55
C VAL A 107 4.72 -10.04 -1.24
N HIS A 108 4.03 -9.51 -0.22
CA HIS A 108 3.97 -10.16 1.08
C HIS A 108 3.01 -11.35 1.10
N GLU A 109 3.45 -12.44 1.74
CA GLU A 109 2.64 -13.65 1.99
C GLU A 109 1.52 -13.42 3.00
N HIS A 110 1.61 -12.33 3.76
CA HIS A 110 0.53 -11.86 4.61
C HIS A 110 -0.30 -10.80 3.89
N PRO A 111 -1.64 -10.79 4.06
CA PRO A 111 -2.48 -9.76 3.44
C PRO A 111 -2.00 -8.35 3.81
N VAL A 112 -1.91 -7.45 2.83
CA VAL A 112 -1.64 -6.03 3.08
C VAL A 112 -2.73 -5.24 2.37
N GLY A 113 -3.32 -4.28 3.08
CA GLY A 113 -4.48 -3.56 2.59
C GLY A 113 -4.68 -2.21 3.26
N LEU A 114 -5.58 -1.41 2.70
CA LEU A 114 -5.94 -0.13 3.29
C LEU A 114 -6.63 -0.34 4.64
N PRO A 115 -6.32 0.48 5.66
CA PRO A 115 -7.04 0.48 6.92
C PRO A 115 -8.54 0.58 6.67
N PHE A 116 -9.33 -0.25 7.35
CA PHE A 116 -10.79 -0.26 7.30
C PHE A 116 -11.44 -0.73 5.97
N LEU A 117 -10.66 -1.00 4.91
CA LEU A 117 -11.18 -1.43 3.59
C LEU A 117 -10.77 -2.85 3.18
N CYS A 118 -9.94 -3.50 3.99
CA CYS A 118 -9.76 -4.94 3.98
C CYS A 118 -10.35 -5.48 5.27
N GLU A 119 -11.01 -6.63 5.21
CA GLU A 119 -11.38 -7.34 6.43
C GLU A 119 -10.13 -7.47 7.31
N PRO A 120 -10.18 -7.03 8.58
CA PRO A 120 -9.09 -7.27 9.51
C PRO A 120 -9.06 -8.77 9.79
N ARG A 121 -8.36 -9.52 8.94
CA ARG A 121 -7.90 -10.85 9.33
C ARG A 121 -6.95 -10.60 10.48
N GLN A 122 -7.32 -11.08 11.66
CA GLN A 122 -6.58 -10.88 12.91
C GLN A 122 -5.09 -11.13 12.65
N PHE A 123 -4.30 -10.06 12.58
CA PHE A 123 -2.87 -10.18 12.64
C PHE A 123 -2.54 -10.52 14.09
N PRO A 124 -1.73 -11.54 14.38
CA PRO A 124 -1.02 -11.55 15.65
C PRO A 124 -0.32 -10.19 15.77
N PRO A 125 -0.36 -9.54 16.95
CA PRO A 125 0.25 -8.24 17.13
C PRO A 125 1.68 -8.28 16.59
N HIS A 126 2.00 -7.32 15.72
CA HIS A 126 3.37 -7.17 15.26
C HIS A 126 4.19 -6.76 16.48
N ASP A 127 5.02 -7.67 16.99
CA ASP A 127 6.08 -7.39 17.96
C ASP A 127 7.16 -6.56 17.25
N ALA A 128 6.81 -5.32 16.90
CA ALA A 128 7.83 -4.36 16.53
C ALA A 128 8.61 -4.12 17.82
N PRO A 129 9.95 -4.25 17.82
CA PRO A 129 10.70 -3.64 18.89
C PRO A 129 10.34 -2.16 18.87
N VAL A 130 9.54 -1.73 19.85
CA VAL A 130 9.41 -0.32 20.16
C VAL A 130 10.85 0.13 20.36
N PRO A 131 11.36 1.12 19.60
CA PRO A 131 12.66 1.67 19.89
C PRO A 131 12.61 2.18 21.34
N ALA A 132 13.14 1.39 22.25
CA ALA A 132 13.50 1.86 23.56
C ALA A 132 14.46 3.01 23.30
N VAL A 133 14.14 4.20 23.80
CA VAL A 133 14.85 5.46 23.57
C VAL A 133 14.31 6.31 22.41
N LEU A 134 13.19 6.99 22.67
CA LEU A 134 13.18 8.45 22.56
C LEU A 134 13.41 9.04 23.96
N THR A 135 14.57 8.77 24.55
CA THR A 135 14.97 9.41 25.80
C THR A 135 15.37 10.84 25.48
N GLY A 136 14.38 11.73 25.47
CA GLY A 136 14.61 13.16 25.64
C GLY A 136 15.31 13.38 26.99
N ARG A 137 16.35 14.22 27.01
CA ARG A 137 17.26 14.48 28.13
C ARG A 137 16.63 15.08 29.40
N ASN A 138 15.31 15.11 29.52
CA ASN A 138 14.61 15.72 30.66
C ASN A 138 13.69 14.70 31.37
N GLY A 139 14.30 13.64 31.90
CA GLY A 139 14.14 13.17 33.29
C GLY A 139 12.77 12.95 33.94
N LEU A 140 11.63 12.99 33.23
CA LEU A 140 10.32 12.70 33.82
C LEU A 140 9.40 12.01 32.80
N VAL A 141 8.96 10.79 33.09
CA VAL A 141 7.56 10.47 33.48
C VAL A 141 7.29 8.94 33.45
N SER A 142 6.79 8.48 34.59
CA SER A 142 5.80 7.43 34.89
C SER A 142 5.87 6.07 34.22
N ALA A 143 6.19 5.07 35.05
CA ALA A 143 5.83 3.68 34.83
C ALA A 143 4.30 3.53 34.91
N SER A 144 3.67 3.14 33.81
CA SER A 144 2.34 2.52 33.87
C SER A 144 2.52 1.01 33.77
N THR A 145 2.45 0.37 34.93
CA THR A 145 2.15 -1.04 35.11
C THR A 145 0.78 -1.34 34.49
N TYR A 146 0.73 -2.26 33.54
CA TYR A 146 -0.51 -2.98 33.23
C TYR A 146 -0.28 -4.45 33.54
N GLY A 147 -0.72 -4.83 34.74
CA GLY A 147 -1.15 -6.18 35.04
C GLY A 147 -2.62 -6.33 34.68
N GLY A 148 -2.99 -7.50 34.19
CA GLY A 148 -4.38 -7.85 33.87
C GLY A 148 -4.41 -9.28 33.37
N ARG A 149 -5.06 -10.15 34.15
CA ARG A 149 -5.11 -11.61 34.06
C ARG A 149 -5.56 -12.16 32.70
#